data_AF-A0A0A2HR57-F1
#
_entry.id   AF-A0A0A2HR57-F1
#
_cell.length_a   1.000
_cell.length_b   1.000
_cell.length_c   1.000
_cell.angle_alpha   90.00
_cell.angle_beta   90.00
_cell.angle_gamma   90.00
#
_symmetry.space_group_name_H-M   'P 1'
#
loop_
_entity.id
_entity.type
_entity.pdbx_description
1 polymer ?
#
loop_
_entity_poly.entity_id
_entity_poly.type
_entity_poly.pdbx_seq_one_letter_code
_entity_poly.pdbx_strand_id
1 'polypeptide(L)' 'MSNRLSDSYNGWNIDVDCDRNPGSFCSFDVTDPFGNSHHFPMGGDNIERTLERARELIDLETSMASDA' A
#
# COMPACT_ATOMS: atom_id res chain seq x y z
N MET A 1 16.21 -11.58 -1.19
CA MET A 1 15.55 -11.14 -2.45
C MET A 1 14.23 -10.52 -2.03
N SER A 2 14.07 -9.20 -2.15
CA SER A 2 12.81 -8.55 -1.77
C SER A 2 11.75 -8.85 -2.81
N ASN A 3 10.52 -9.10 -2.36
CA ASN A 3 9.36 -9.28 -3.21
C ASN A 3 8.67 -7.93 -3.33
N ARG A 4 8.80 -7.31 -4.51
CA ARG A 4 8.21 -6.00 -4.80
C ARG A 4 7.05 -6.15 -5.76
N LEU A 5 6.00 -5.38 -5.52
CA LEU A 5 4.84 -5.33 -6.38
C LEU A 5 4.37 -3.88 -6.45
N SER A 6 4.13 -3.40 -7.66
CA SER A 6 3.52 -2.10 -7.89
C SER A 6 2.14 -2.30 -8.53
N ASP A 7 1.20 -1.46 -8.15
CA ASP A 7 -0.17 -1.47 -8.66
C ASP A 7 -0.73 -0.05 -8.73
N SER A 8 -1.77 0.15 -9.53
CA SER A 8 -2.49 1.42 -9.63
C SER A 8 -3.96 1.19 -9.30
N TYR A 9 -4.51 1.95 -8.35
CA TYR A 9 -5.85 1.75 -7.84
C TYR A 9 -6.55 3.10 -7.57
N ASN A 10 -7.75 3.29 -8.14
CA ASN A 10 -8.52 4.55 -8.03
C ASN A 10 -7.73 5.83 -8.38
N GLY A 11 -6.74 5.73 -9.27
CA GLY A 11 -5.87 6.86 -9.65
C GLY A 11 -4.67 7.10 -8.72
N TRP A 12 -4.55 6.31 -7.64
CA TRP A 12 -3.40 6.27 -6.75
C TRP A 12 -2.43 5.19 -7.22
N ASN A 13 -1.14 5.38 -6.93
CA ASN A 13 -0.13 4.35 -7.13
C ASN A 13 0.19 3.67 -5.79
N ILE A 14 0.37 2.36 -5.80
CA ILE A 14 0.72 1.53 -4.66
C ILE A 14 2.04 0.84 -4.97
N ASP A 15 3.03 0.96 -4.10
CA ASP A 15 4.28 0.24 -4.16
C ASP A 15 4.47 -0.59 -2.89
N VAL A 16 4.45 -1.92 -3.02
CA VAL A 16 4.62 -2.86 -1.90
C VAL A 16 6.05 -3.43 -1.95
N ASP A 17 6.74 -3.39 -0.81
CA ASP A 17 8.02 -4.06 -0.61
C ASP A 17 7.95 -5.00 0.60
N CYS A 18 8.20 -6.28 0.37
CA CYS A 18 8.29 -7.30 1.39
C CYS A 18 9.65 -7.98 1.34
N ASP A 19 10.36 -8.00 2.47
CA ASP A 19 11.55 -8.83 2.58
C ASP A 19 11.14 -10.33 2.67
N ARG A 20 11.98 -11.23 2.15
CA ARG A 20 11.73 -12.70 2.14
C ARG A 20 12.33 -13.42 3.35
N ASN A 21 12.92 -12.69 4.28
CA ASN A 21 13.51 -13.25 5.48
C ASN A 21 12.44 -13.68 6.51
N PRO A 22 12.61 -14.77 7.27
CA PRO A 22 11.71 -15.09 8.37
C PRO A 22 11.78 -13.99 9.44
N GLY A 23 10.64 -13.35 9.73
CA GLY A 23 10.56 -12.12 10.54
C GLY A 23 10.50 -10.82 9.71
N SER A 24 10.33 -10.94 8.39
CA SER A 24 10.26 -9.79 7.49
C SER A 24 9.05 -8.92 7.72
N PHE A 25 9.30 -7.63 7.64
CA PHE A 25 8.30 -6.59 7.59
C PHE A 25 7.96 -6.38 6.11
N CYS A 26 6.67 -6.38 5.79
CA CYS A 26 6.21 -5.78 4.56
C CYS A 26 6.04 -4.29 4.79
N SER A 27 6.02 -3.52 3.73
CA SER A 27 5.65 -2.12 3.77
C SER A 27 5.00 -1.77 2.45
N PHE A 28 4.19 -0.73 2.46
CA PHE A 28 3.66 -0.18 1.24
C PHE A 28 3.70 1.35 1.25
N ASP A 29 3.95 1.90 0.09
CA ASP A 29 3.86 3.31 -0.20
C ASP A 29 2.62 3.54 -1.06
N VAL A 30 1.82 4.54 -0.72
CA VAL A 30 0.72 5.03 -1.56
C VAL A 30 1.02 6.44 -2.01
N THR A 31 0.95 6.67 -3.32
CA THR A 31 1.07 8.00 -3.92
C THR A 31 -0.29 8.44 -4.42
N ASP A 32 -0.76 9.58 -3.93
CA ASP A 32 -2.02 10.18 -4.37
C ASP A 32 -1.92 10.76 -5.80
N PRO A 33 -3.06 11.08 -6.45
CA PRO A 33 -3.06 11.69 -7.78
C PRO A 33 -2.41 13.08 -7.83
N PHE A 34 -2.19 13.72 -6.67
CA PHE A 34 -1.55 15.02 -6.53
C PHE A 34 -0.03 14.91 -6.35
N GLY A 35 0.51 13.68 -6.27
CA GLY A 35 1.93 13.38 -6.13
C GLY A 35 2.43 13.30 -4.68
N ASN A 36 1.55 13.30 -3.69
CA ASN A 36 1.94 13.10 -2.28
C ASN A 36 2.07 11.60 -1.99
N SER A 37 3.21 11.20 -1.42
CA SER A 37 3.48 9.80 -1.08
C SER A 37 3.49 9.60 0.44
N HIS A 38 2.86 8.51 0.88
CA HIS A 38 2.80 8.10 2.28
C HIS A 38 3.30 6.66 2.43
N HIS A 39 4.23 6.45 3.36
CA HIS A 39 4.83 5.15 3.65
C HIS A 39 4.19 4.50 4.88
N PHE A 40 3.81 3.22 4.77
CA PHE A 40 3.16 2.44 5.81
C PHE A 40 3.90 1.13 6.08
N PRO A 41 4.56 0.97 7.25
CA PRO A 41 5.19 -0.29 7.63
C PRO A 41 4.15 -1.31 8.12
N MET A 42 4.24 -2.55 7.63
CA MET A 42 3.34 -3.66 7.94
C MET A 42 4.12 -4.83 8.54
N GLY A 43 3.95 -5.04 9.85
CA GLY A 43 4.62 -6.12 10.57
C GLY A 43 3.95 -7.47 10.36
N GLY A 44 4.68 -8.45 9.82
CA GLY A 44 4.27 -9.85 9.78
C GLY A 44 3.21 -10.22 8.73
N ASP A 45 2.87 -9.29 7.83
CA ASP A 45 1.98 -9.56 6.70
C ASP A 45 2.75 -10.11 5.49
N ASN A 46 2.03 -10.68 4.51
CA ASN A 46 2.57 -11.09 3.22
C ASN A 46 2.25 -10.04 2.14
N ILE A 47 2.83 -10.19 0.94
CA ILE A 47 2.70 -9.20 -0.14
C ILE A 47 1.25 -8.99 -0.60
N GLU A 48 0.45 -10.06 -0.68
CA GLU A 48 -0.94 -9.99 -1.12
C GLU A 48 -1.80 -9.24 -0.10
N ARG A 49 -1.65 -9.59 1.18
CA ARG A 49 -2.36 -8.91 2.27
C ARG A 49 -1.95 -7.45 2.41
N THR A 50 -0.66 -7.15 2.20
CA THR A 50 -0.14 -5.79 2.21
C THR A 50 -0.74 -4.95 1.08
N LEU A 51 -0.89 -5.53 -0.11
CA LEU A 51 -1.57 -4.86 -1.24
C LEU A 51 -3.06 -4.62 -0.95
N GLU A 52 -3.77 -5.61 -0.39
CA GLU A 52 -5.17 -5.44 0.01
C GLU A 52 -5.35 -4.30 1.01
N ARG A 53 -4.47 -4.22 2.02
CA ARG A 53 -4.45 -3.15 3.02
C ARG A 53 -4.26 -1.78 2.40
N ALA A 54 -3.37 -1.66 1.40
CA ALA A 54 -3.17 -0.42 0.68
C ALA A 54 -4.45 0.02 -0.06
N ARG A 55 -5.17 -0.92 -0.68
CA ARG A 55 -6.45 -0.65 -1.35
C ARG A 55 -7.56 -0.28 -0.36
N GLU A 56 -7.68 -0.99 0.76
CA GLU A 56 -8.63 -0.67 1.85
C GLU A 56 -8.42 0.77 2.35
N LEU A 57 -7.17 1.22 2.47
CA LEU A 57 -6.83 2.58 2.88
C LEU A 57 -7.25 3.61 1.83
N ILE A 58 -6.96 3.37 0.54
CA ILE A 58 -7.38 4.25 -0.56
C ILE A 58 -8.91 4.34 -0.64
N ASP A 59 -9.62 3.22 -0.47
CA ASP A 59 -11.09 3.20 -0.46
C ASP A 59 -11.65 4.05 0.69
N LEU A 60 -11.06 3.97 1.88
CA LEU A 60 -11.45 4.79 3.02
C LEU A 60 -11.26 6.28 2.71
N GLU A 61 -10.07 6.69 2.27
CA GLU A 61 -9.77 8.08 1.91
C GLU A 61 -10.70 8.60 0.81
N THR A 62 -10.95 7.78 -0.22
CA THR A 62 -11.82 8.14 -1.34
C THR A 62 -13.28 8.25 -0.91
N SER A 63 -13.76 7.34 -0.05
CA SER A 63 -15.12 7.38 0.50
C SER A 63 -15.36 8.63 1.34
N MET A 64 -14.38 9.01 2.17
CA MET A 64 -14.44 10.22 2.99
C MET A 64 -14.42 11.49 2.14
N ALA A 65 -13.71 11.49 1.01
CA ALA A 65 -13.69 12.62 0.08
C ALA A 65 -15.00 12.79 -0.70
N SER A 66 -15.76 11.71 -0.92
CA SER A 66 -17.04 11.75 -1.65
C SER A 66 -18.25 12.21 -0.82
N ASP A 67 -18.15 12.25 0.51
CA ASP A 67 -19.24 12.65 1.43
C ASP A 67 -19.13 14.13 1.91
N ALA A 68 -18.30 14.96 1.26
CA ALA A 68 -18.04 16.37 1.65
C ALA A 68 -18.70 17.42 0.74
#